data_AF-A0A958N4H5-F1
#
_entry.id   AF-A0A958N4H5-F1
#
_cell.length_a   1.000
_cell.length_b   1.000
_cell.length_c   1.000
_cell.angle_alpha   90.00
_cell.angle_beta   90.00
_cell.angle_gamma   90.00
#
_symmetry.space_group_name_H-M   'P 1'
#
loop_
_entity.id
_entity.type
_entity.pdbx_description
1 polymer ?
#
loop_
_entity_poly.entity_id
_entity_poly.type
_entity_poly.pdbx_seq_one_letter_code
_entity_poly.pdbx_strand_id
1 'polypeptide(L)'
;MSKNIFIILLPFILLICNFANANELNLVAKIATQKSKVDQKKKKKLKKDIHSIHSNEQNPVRTLNVVGAGVGTFTGFGLGHIFQSRYSDMGWIFTTTQVAGAIMMIAGGVYGDCARGEDCGNREFGTLGALTYFGSRVWEIYDLWTHLRPEKKPALTLNLLPAKEIQTPLLTLNYNF
;
A
#
# COMPACT_ATOMS: atom_id res chain seq x y z
N MET A 1 -8.76 80.32 41.41
CA MET A 1 -8.46 79.25 42.39
C MET A 1 -8.61 77.83 41.79
N SER A 2 -8.32 77.61 40.49
CA SER A 2 -8.67 76.35 39.77
C SER A 2 -7.51 75.58 39.12
N LYS A 3 -6.25 76.04 39.24
CA LYS A 3 -5.12 75.43 38.52
C LYS A 3 -4.48 74.20 39.19
N ASN A 4 -4.78 73.92 40.47
CA ASN A 4 -4.13 72.83 41.21
C ASN A 4 -4.87 71.47 41.17
N ILE A 5 -6.13 71.44 40.72
CA ILE A 5 -6.93 70.20 40.70
C ILE A 5 -6.46 69.22 39.60
N PHE A 6 -5.93 69.75 38.47
CA PHE A 6 -5.49 68.92 37.35
C PHE A 6 -4.23 68.09 37.67
N ILE A 7 -3.32 68.61 38.49
CA ILE A 7 -2.07 67.92 38.85
C ILE A 7 -2.34 66.74 39.80
N ILE A 8 -3.38 66.84 40.63
CA ILE A 8 -3.74 65.78 41.59
C ILE A 8 -4.53 64.65 40.90
N LEU A 9 -5.30 64.95 39.85
CA LEU A 9 -6.09 63.95 39.13
C LEU A 9 -5.30 63.17 38.07
N LEU A 10 -4.24 63.74 37.49
CA LEU A 10 -3.41 63.10 36.47
C LEU A 10 -2.85 61.72 36.87
N PRO A 11 -2.26 61.51 38.07
CA PRO A 11 -1.76 60.19 38.46
C PRO A 11 -2.88 59.16 38.66
N PHE A 12 -4.06 59.59 39.09
CA PHE A 12 -5.24 58.71 39.23
C PHE A 12 -5.76 58.25 37.87
N ILE A 13 -5.81 59.14 36.87
CA ILE A 13 -6.22 58.80 35.50
C ILE A 13 -5.21 57.81 34.87
N LEU A 14 -3.90 58.05 35.04
CA LEU A 14 -2.85 57.16 34.54
C LEU A 14 -2.87 55.77 35.23
N LEU A 15 -3.21 55.72 36.53
CA LEU A 15 -3.37 54.46 37.26
C LEU A 15 -4.59 53.67 36.76
N ILE A 16 -5.73 54.34 36.52
CA ILE A 16 -6.94 53.72 35.98
C ILE A 16 -6.72 53.20 34.55
N CYS A 17 -5.99 53.95 33.70
CA CYS A 17 -5.65 53.49 32.36
C CYS A 17 -4.72 52.25 32.36
N ASN A 18 -3.78 52.14 33.31
CA ASN A 18 -2.93 50.95 33.44
C ASN A 18 -3.71 49.71 33.91
N PHE A 19 -4.68 49.87 34.81
CA PHE A 19 -5.52 48.77 35.29
C PHE A 19 -6.50 48.25 34.22
N ALA A 20 -7.05 49.15 33.39
CA ALA A 20 -7.94 48.75 32.29
C ALA A 20 -7.21 47.88 31.23
N ASN A 21 -5.93 48.14 30.98
CA ASN A 21 -5.14 47.40 30.00
C ASN A 21 -4.74 45.99 30.49
N ALA A 22 -4.53 45.81 31.79
CA ALA A 22 -4.10 44.53 32.36
C ALA A 22 -5.18 43.44 32.33
N ASN A 23 -6.46 43.80 32.43
CA ASN A 23 -7.57 42.84 32.42
C ASN A 23 -7.89 42.31 31.01
N GLU A 24 -7.81 43.15 29.98
CA GLU A 24 -8.00 42.78 28.57
C GLU A 24 -6.93 41.78 28.10
N LEU A 25 -5.66 42.01 28.47
CA LEU A 25 -4.54 41.13 28.15
C LEU A 25 -4.69 39.71 28.73
N ASN A 26 -5.27 39.59 29.93
CA ASN A 26 -5.46 38.31 30.61
C ASN A 26 -6.58 37.47 29.96
N LEU A 27 -7.60 38.13 29.41
CA LEU A 27 -8.68 37.47 28.67
C LEU A 27 -8.17 36.90 27.34
N VAL A 28 -7.39 37.69 26.58
CA VAL A 28 -6.81 37.26 25.30
C VAL A 28 -5.84 36.09 25.49
N ALA A 29 -5.04 36.09 26.56
CA ALA A 29 -4.13 34.98 26.89
C ALA A 29 -4.89 33.68 27.19
N LYS A 30 -6.03 33.73 27.89
CA LYS A 30 -6.89 32.55 28.14
C LYS A 30 -7.53 32.01 26.87
N ILE A 31 -7.99 32.89 25.98
CA ILE A 31 -8.60 32.48 24.69
C ILE A 31 -7.53 31.81 23.80
N ALA A 32 -6.33 32.39 23.71
CA ALA A 32 -5.23 31.83 22.92
C ALA A 32 -4.78 30.46 23.43
N THR A 33 -4.65 30.31 24.76
CA THR A 33 -4.28 29.02 25.36
C THR A 33 -5.37 27.96 25.16
N GLN A 34 -6.65 28.31 25.26
CA GLN A 34 -7.75 27.38 25.02
C GLN A 34 -7.81 26.91 23.56
N LYS A 35 -7.62 27.81 22.59
CA LYS A 35 -7.56 27.47 21.16
C LYS A 35 -6.42 26.48 20.86
N SER A 36 -5.23 26.69 21.45
CA SER A 36 -4.09 25.78 21.25
C SER A 36 -4.37 24.33 21.74
N LYS A 37 -5.10 24.17 22.84
CA LYS A 37 -5.46 22.85 23.40
C LYS A 37 -6.45 22.10 22.51
N VAL A 38 -7.40 22.82 21.90
CA VAL A 38 -8.37 22.24 20.96
C VAL A 38 -7.65 21.75 19.70
N ASP A 39 -6.74 22.55 19.15
CA ASP A 39 -5.97 22.19 17.95
C ASP A 39 -5.05 20.98 18.19
N GLN A 40 -4.40 20.93 19.35
CA GLN A 40 -3.60 19.77 19.78
C GLN A 40 -4.45 18.49 19.90
N LYS A 41 -5.65 18.58 20.47
CA LYS A 41 -6.57 17.43 20.62
C LYS A 41 -7.06 16.95 19.26
N LYS A 42 -7.38 17.88 18.34
CA LYS A 42 -7.81 17.56 16.97
C LYS A 42 -6.69 16.87 16.17
N LYS A 43 -5.45 17.36 16.27
CA LYS A 43 -4.27 16.71 15.65
C LYS A 43 -4.03 15.30 16.19
N LYS A 44 -4.13 15.08 17.51
CA LYS A 44 -3.97 13.74 18.11
C LYS A 44 -5.04 12.76 17.63
N LYS A 45 -6.31 13.21 17.53
CA LYS A 45 -7.41 12.38 17.02
C LYS A 45 -7.18 12.01 15.55
N LEU A 46 -6.86 12.98 14.69
CA LEU A 46 -6.57 12.74 13.27
C LEU A 46 -5.41 11.77 13.06
N LYS A 47 -4.32 11.90 13.85
CA LYS A 47 -3.19 10.96 13.77
C LYS A 47 -3.58 9.53 14.15
N LYS A 48 -4.48 9.37 15.13
CA LYS A 48 -5.03 8.07 15.52
C LYS A 48 -5.90 7.45 14.42
N ASP A 49 -6.78 8.26 13.83
CA ASP A 49 -7.70 7.82 12.78
C ASP A 49 -6.95 7.42 11.49
N ILE A 50 -5.91 8.18 11.11
CA ILE A 50 -5.04 7.83 9.97
C ILE A 50 -4.31 6.50 10.23
N HIS A 51 -3.85 6.27 11.46
CA HIS A 51 -3.14 5.03 11.80
C HIS A 51 -4.06 3.80 11.74
N SER A 52 -5.32 3.91 12.17
CA SER A 52 -6.28 2.81 12.10
C SER A 52 -6.77 2.50 10.68
N ILE A 53 -6.84 3.50 9.80
CA ILE A 53 -7.17 3.28 8.38
C ILE A 53 -6.02 2.54 7.71
N HIS A 54 -4.77 2.93 7.98
CA HIS A 54 -3.61 2.34 7.34
C HIS A 54 -3.34 0.89 7.79
N SER A 55 -3.72 0.52 9.02
CA SER A 55 -3.61 -0.87 9.49
C SER A 55 -4.68 -1.79 8.90
N ASN A 56 -5.87 -1.27 8.61
CA ASN A 56 -6.96 -2.08 8.05
C ASN A 56 -6.76 -2.37 6.55
N GLU A 57 -6.16 -1.44 5.82
CA GLU A 57 -5.91 -1.56 4.38
C GLU A 57 -4.71 -2.46 4.04
N GLN A 58 -3.83 -2.77 5.01
CA GLN A 58 -2.70 -3.69 4.80
C GLN A 58 -3.08 -5.18 4.87
N ASN A 59 -4.26 -5.50 5.38
CA ASN A 59 -4.75 -6.88 5.48
C ASN A 59 -5.07 -7.55 4.13
N PRO A 60 -5.84 -6.95 3.19
CA PRO A 60 -6.24 -7.63 1.96
C PRO A 60 -5.05 -8.04 1.07
N VAL A 61 -4.01 -7.20 1.00
CA VAL A 61 -2.83 -7.46 0.19
C VAL A 61 -2.03 -8.66 0.71
N ARG A 62 -1.82 -8.73 2.03
CA ARG A 62 -1.11 -9.86 2.64
C ARG A 62 -1.85 -11.16 2.38
N THR A 63 -3.18 -11.14 2.47
CA THR A 63 -4.02 -12.30 2.16
C THR A 63 -3.86 -12.72 0.71
N LEU A 64 -3.85 -11.79 -0.25
CA LEU A 64 -3.70 -12.11 -1.68
C LEU A 64 -2.35 -12.76 -1.99
N ASN A 65 -1.27 -12.29 -1.36
CA ASN A 65 0.07 -12.85 -1.55
C ASN A 65 0.21 -14.26 -0.99
N VAL A 66 -0.39 -14.52 0.18
CA VAL A 66 -0.42 -15.84 0.80
C VAL A 66 -1.28 -16.80 -0.01
N VAL A 67 -2.43 -16.34 -0.50
CA VAL A 67 -3.27 -17.13 -1.43
C VAL A 67 -2.49 -17.43 -2.71
N GLY A 68 -1.78 -16.45 -3.28
CA GLY A 68 -0.93 -16.65 -4.45
C GLY A 68 0.18 -17.68 -4.23
N ALA A 69 0.86 -17.61 -3.08
CA ALA A 69 1.88 -18.61 -2.71
C ALA A 69 1.27 -20.02 -2.54
N GLY A 70 0.09 -20.10 -1.91
CA GLY A 70 -0.67 -21.34 -1.79
C GLY A 70 -1.05 -21.94 -3.15
N VAL A 71 -1.68 -21.15 -4.02
CA VAL A 71 -2.09 -21.59 -5.37
C VAL A 71 -0.88 -22.04 -6.19
N GLY A 72 0.21 -21.27 -6.19
CA GLY A 72 1.43 -21.62 -6.91
C GLY A 72 2.12 -22.88 -6.37
N THR A 73 1.97 -23.17 -5.07
CA THR A 73 2.51 -24.40 -4.47
C THR A 73 1.82 -25.65 -5.02
N PHE A 74 0.52 -25.61 -5.33
CA PHE A 74 -0.19 -26.76 -5.88
C PHE A 74 -0.18 -26.83 -7.41
N THR A 75 -0.37 -25.68 -8.08
CA THR A 75 -0.58 -25.63 -9.54
C THR A 75 0.72 -25.50 -10.34
N GLY A 76 1.61 -24.59 -9.91
CA GLY A 76 2.86 -24.28 -10.61
C GLY A 76 2.72 -23.42 -11.85
N PHE A 77 3.66 -23.57 -12.78
CA PHE A 77 3.75 -22.85 -14.06
C PHE A 77 3.76 -21.33 -13.94
N GLY A 78 4.19 -20.78 -12.81
CA GLY A 78 4.22 -19.34 -12.57
C GLY A 78 2.88 -18.73 -12.16
N LEU A 79 1.82 -19.54 -11.96
CA LEU A 79 0.48 -19.03 -11.62
C LEU A 79 0.47 -18.28 -10.29
N GLY A 80 1.25 -18.73 -9.30
CA GLY A 80 1.37 -18.02 -8.02
C GLY A 80 1.91 -16.59 -8.18
N HIS A 81 2.79 -16.36 -9.16
CA HIS A 81 3.31 -15.03 -9.45
C HIS A 81 2.30 -14.11 -10.13
N ILE A 82 1.26 -14.64 -10.78
CA ILE A 82 0.16 -13.84 -11.33
C ILE A 82 -0.64 -13.21 -10.18
N PHE A 83 -0.98 -14.01 -9.17
CA PHE A 83 -1.69 -13.52 -7.98
C PHE A 83 -0.85 -12.50 -7.18
N GLN A 84 0.46 -12.68 -7.16
CA GLN A 84 1.39 -11.72 -6.54
C GLN A 84 1.72 -10.52 -7.44
N SER A 85 1.13 -10.42 -8.65
CA SER A 85 1.44 -9.38 -9.65
C SER A 85 2.93 -9.26 -10.00
N ARG A 86 3.66 -10.39 -10.00
CA ARG A 86 5.10 -10.51 -10.26
C ARG A 86 5.43 -11.48 -11.41
N TYR A 87 4.46 -11.74 -12.29
CA TYR A 87 4.66 -12.68 -13.39
C TYR A 87 5.75 -12.21 -14.38
N SER A 88 5.80 -10.91 -14.67
CA SER A 88 6.81 -10.30 -15.54
C SER A 88 8.24 -10.39 -14.99
N ASP A 89 8.38 -10.38 -13.66
CA ASP A 89 9.70 -10.39 -13.01
C ASP A 89 10.32 -11.79 -13.07
N MET A 90 9.58 -12.81 -12.62
CA MET A 90 10.09 -14.19 -12.47
C MET A 90 9.12 -15.29 -12.92
N GLY A 91 7.80 -15.02 -12.95
CA GLY A 91 6.80 -16.06 -13.23
C GLY A 91 6.98 -16.77 -14.58
N TRP A 92 7.35 -16.02 -15.62
CA TRP A 92 7.56 -16.56 -16.97
C TRP A 92 8.70 -17.59 -17.06
N ILE A 93 9.74 -17.46 -16.21
CA ILE A 93 10.88 -18.38 -16.18
C ILE A 93 10.39 -19.76 -15.72
N PHE A 94 9.57 -19.80 -14.68
CA PHE A 94 8.99 -21.05 -14.18
C PHE A 94 8.03 -21.68 -15.19
N THR A 95 7.19 -20.89 -15.88
CA THR A 95 6.37 -21.41 -16.98
C THR A 95 7.25 -22.07 -18.05
N THR A 96 8.28 -21.36 -18.52
CA THR A 96 9.13 -21.81 -19.63
C THR A 96 9.93 -23.05 -19.26
N THR A 97 10.56 -23.07 -18.09
CA THR A 97 11.39 -24.19 -17.62
C THR A 97 10.56 -25.44 -17.32
N GLN A 98 9.36 -25.29 -16.74
CA GLN A 98 8.46 -26.41 -16.51
C GLN A 98 7.89 -26.96 -17.82
N VAL A 99 7.49 -26.11 -18.75
CA VAL A 99 7.05 -26.57 -20.09
C VAL A 99 8.19 -27.31 -20.80
N ALA A 100 9.40 -26.75 -20.81
CA ALA A 100 10.56 -27.40 -21.42
C ALA A 100 10.87 -28.76 -20.76
N GLY A 101 10.90 -28.81 -19.44
CA GLY A 101 11.12 -30.04 -18.68
C GLY A 101 10.04 -31.10 -18.94
N ALA A 102 8.76 -30.69 -18.99
CA ALA A 102 7.65 -31.57 -19.30
C ALA A 102 7.74 -32.13 -20.73
N ILE A 103 8.08 -31.29 -21.72
CA ILE A 103 8.29 -31.73 -23.11
C ILE A 103 9.45 -32.74 -23.18
N MET A 104 10.57 -32.47 -22.52
CA MET A 104 11.72 -33.40 -22.48
C MET A 104 11.36 -34.72 -21.80
N MET A 105 10.57 -34.66 -20.72
CA MET A 105 10.08 -35.84 -20.01
C MET A 105 9.18 -36.71 -20.91
N ILE A 106 8.23 -36.09 -21.61
CA ILE A 106 7.35 -36.77 -22.58
C ILE A 106 8.16 -37.32 -23.75
N ALA A 107 9.07 -36.53 -24.31
CA ALA A 107 9.92 -36.93 -25.43
C ALA A 107 10.80 -38.14 -25.04
N GLY A 108 11.40 -38.14 -23.85
CA GLY A 108 12.18 -39.28 -23.37
C GLY A 108 11.35 -40.56 -23.20
N GLY A 109 10.07 -40.45 -22.86
CA GLY A 109 9.16 -41.60 -22.75
C GLY A 109 8.57 -42.07 -24.08
N VAL A 110 8.34 -41.18 -25.03
CA VAL A 110 7.77 -41.50 -26.36
C VAL A 110 8.84 -41.95 -27.35
N TYR A 111 10.00 -41.29 -27.37
CA TYR A 111 11.11 -41.58 -28.29
C TYR A 111 12.18 -42.48 -27.67
N GLY A 112 12.08 -42.82 -26.39
CA GLY A 112 12.78 -43.97 -25.83
C GLY A 112 11.92 -45.19 -26.10
N ASP A 113 12.34 -46.08 -27.00
CA ASP A 113 11.61 -47.29 -27.43
C ASP A 113 11.34 -48.34 -26.32
N CYS A 114 11.28 -47.92 -25.05
CA CYS A 114 10.96 -48.78 -23.91
C CYS A 114 9.56 -49.42 -24.02
N ALA A 115 8.62 -48.81 -24.75
CA ALA A 115 7.31 -49.38 -24.98
C ALA A 115 7.32 -50.59 -25.95
N ARG A 116 8.40 -50.75 -26.74
CA ARG A 116 8.56 -51.81 -27.75
C ARG A 116 9.62 -52.86 -27.38
N GLY A 117 10.30 -52.69 -26.24
CA GLY A 117 11.25 -53.66 -25.73
C GLY A 117 12.67 -53.57 -26.32
N GLU A 118 12.98 -52.50 -27.04
CA GLU A 118 14.35 -52.22 -27.51
C GLU A 118 15.10 -51.30 -26.52
N ASP A 119 16.44 -51.34 -26.57
CA ASP A 119 17.31 -50.59 -25.68
C ASP A 119 16.94 -49.09 -25.62
N CYS A 120 16.60 -48.62 -24.42
CA CYS A 120 16.11 -47.26 -24.17
C CYS A 120 17.23 -46.20 -24.32
N GLY A 121 17.68 -45.94 -25.56
CA GLY A 121 18.78 -45.02 -25.87
C GLY A 121 18.54 -43.56 -25.43
N ASN A 122 17.29 -43.17 -25.18
CA ASN A 122 16.91 -41.78 -24.86
C ASN A 122 16.47 -41.57 -23.40
N ARG A 123 16.76 -42.51 -22.49
CA ARG A 123 16.38 -42.41 -21.07
C ARG A 123 16.96 -41.17 -20.37
N GLU A 124 18.09 -40.67 -20.85
CA GLU A 124 18.75 -39.47 -20.33
C GLU A 124 17.88 -38.21 -20.51
N PHE A 125 17.24 -38.05 -21.67
CA PHE A 125 16.34 -36.91 -21.93
C PHE A 125 15.13 -36.90 -21.00
N GLY A 126 14.54 -38.07 -20.76
CA GLY A 126 13.42 -38.21 -19.82
C GLY A 126 13.82 -37.85 -18.39
N THR A 127 14.99 -38.34 -17.96
CA THR A 127 15.54 -38.07 -16.62
C THR A 127 15.88 -36.59 -16.44
N LEU A 128 16.53 -35.97 -17.43
CA LEU A 128 16.88 -34.55 -17.43
C LEU A 128 15.62 -33.67 -17.46
N GLY A 129 14.59 -34.07 -18.23
CA GLY A 129 13.30 -33.39 -18.26
C GLY A 129 12.60 -33.41 -16.89
N ALA A 130 12.56 -34.59 -16.25
CA ALA A 130 12.00 -34.73 -14.90
C ALA A 130 12.76 -33.88 -13.87
N LEU A 131 14.09 -33.93 -13.86
CA LEU A 131 14.92 -33.10 -12.97
C LEU A 131 14.68 -31.60 -13.19
N THR A 132 14.57 -31.18 -14.45
CA THR A 132 14.28 -29.78 -14.81
C THR A 132 12.90 -29.36 -14.34
N TYR A 133 11.88 -30.20 -14.56
CA TYR A 133 10.50 -29.94 -14.14
C TYR A 133 10.36 -29.86 -12.62
N PHE A 134 10.85 -30.86 -11.88
CA PHE A 134 10.73 -30.87 -10.42
C PHE A 134 11.66 -29.85 -9.76
N GLY A 135 12.87 -29.65 -10.29
CA GLY A 135 13.80 -28.63 -9.79
C GLY A 135 13.22 -27.23 -9.92
N SER A 136 12.62 -26.91 -11.08
CA SER A 136 11.93 -25.62 -11.26
C SER A 136 10.67 -25.49 -10.40
N ARG A 137 9.96 -26.58 -10.07
CA ARG A 137 8.85 -26.54 -9.10
C ARG A 137 9.30 -26.23 -7.69
N VAL A 138 10.37 -26.87 -7.21
CA VAL A 138 10.91 -26.58 -5.86
C VAL A 138 11.41 -25.14 -5.80
N TRP A 139 12.07 -24.66 -6.84
CA TRP A 139 12.52 -23.27 -6.92
C TRP A 139 11.35 -22.28 -6.95
N GLU A 140 10.31 -22.55 -7.74
CA GLU A 140 9.10 -21.71 -7.76
C GLU A 140 8.47 -21.59 -6.37
N ILE A 141 8.31 -22.72 -5.66
CA ILE A 141 7.78 -22.73 -4.29
C ILE A 141 8.66 -21.88 -3.39
N TYR A 142 9.98 -22.07 -3.44
CA TYR A 142 10.91 -21.27 -2.64
C TYR A 142 10.80 -19.76 -2.94
N ASP A 143 10.72 -19.34 -4.21
CA ASP A 143 10.59 -17.92 -4.56
C ASP A 143 9.27 -17.33 -4.07
N LEU A 144 8.15 -18.06 -4.23
CA LEU A 144 6.82 -17.62 -3.82
C LEU A 144 6.73 -17.32 -2.32
N TRP A 145 7.39 -18.14 -1.50
CA TRP A 145 7.36 -18.01 -0.04
C TRP A 145 8.42 -17.05 0.52
N THR A 146 9.57 -16.91 -0.14
CA THR A 146 10.63 -16.00 0.32
C THR A 146 10.41 -14.56 -0.11
N HIS A 147 9.74 -14.33 -1.24
CA HIS A 147 9.48 -13.00 -1.78
C HIS A 147 8.02 -12.58 -1.65
N LEU A 148 7.43 -12.78 -0.46
CA LEU A 148 6.18 -12.15 -0.07
C LEU A 148 6.38 -10.63 0.07
N ARG A 149 6.37 -9.91 -1.06
CA ARG A 149 6.52 -8.46 -1.03
C ARG A 149 5.28 -7.84 -0.39
N PRO A 150 5.41 -6.92 0.58
CA PRO A 150 4.33 -5.98 0.83
C PRO A 150 4.09 -5.26 -0.50
N GLU A 151 2.84 -5.16 -0.98
CA GLU A 151 2.57 -4.33 -2.16
C GLU A 151 3.27 -2.99 -1.91
N LYS A 152 4.05 -2.57 -2.89
CA LYS A 152 4.26 -1.14 -3.06
C LYS A 152 2.84 -0.63 -3.28
N LYS A 153 2.23 0.00 -2.26
CA LYS A 153 1.02 0.78 -2.46
C LYS A 153 1.28 1.53 -3.76
N PRO A 154 0.43 1.42 -4.80
CA PRO A 154 0.57 2.33 -5.92
C PRO A 154 0.67 3.68 -5.23
N ALA A 155 1.76 4.40 -5.50
CA ALA A 155 1.86 5.75 -5.00
C ALA A 155 0.64 6.39 -5.64
N LEU A 156 -0.46 6.44 -4.88
CA LEU A 156 -1.61 7.23 -5.14
C LEU A 156 -0.99 8.61 -4.96
N THR A 157 -0.29 9.03 -6.01
CA THR A 157 -0.27 10.37 -6.50
C THR A 157 -1.74 10.64 -6.75
N LEU A 158 -2.46 10.82 -5.64
CA LEU A 158 -3.42 11.87 -5.48
C LEU A 158 -2.61 13.09 -5.89
N ASN A 159 -2.48 13.28 -7.20
CA ASN A 159 -2.60 14.58 -7.80
C ASN A 159 -3.91 15.06 -7.19
N LEU A 160 -3.80 15.66 -6.01
CA LEU A 160 -4.65 16.71 -5.54
C LEU A 160 -4.56 17.70 -6.68
N LEU A 161 -5.36 17.42 -7.72
CA LEU A 161 -5.79 18.43 -8.65
C LEU A 161 -6.18 19.57 -7.72
N PRO A 162 -5.51 20.73 -7.81
CA PRO A 162 -5.86 21.85 -6.97
C PRO A 162 -7.38 21.97 -7.08
N ALA A 163 -8.06 22.09 -5.94
CA ALA A 163 -9.51 22.14 -5.82
C ALA A 163 -10.06 23.38 -6.56
N LYS A 164 -9.90 23.39 -7.88
CA LYS A 164 -10.40 24.39 -8.80
C LYS A 164 -11.69 23.80 -9.32
N GLU A 165 -12.73 24.09 -8.57
CA GLU A 165 -14.14 24.03 -8.94
C GLU A 165 -14.46 23.05 -10.08
N ILE A 166 -14.80 21.82 -9.69
CA ILE A 166 -15.63 20.97 -10.54
C ILE A 166 -17.02 21.63 -10.55
N GLN A 167 -17.23 22.59 -11.45
CA GLN A 167 -18.56 22.88 -11.96
C GLN A 167 -19.00 21.63 -12.72
N THR A 168 -19.89 20.85 -12.11
CA THR A 168 -20.52 19.69 -12.75
C THR A 168 -21.50 20.16 -13.81
N PRO A 169 -21.26 19.95 -15.12
CA PRO A 169 -22.35 19.97 -16.08
C PRO A 169 -23.22 18.75 -15.80
N LEU A 170 -24.48 19.02 -15.51
CA LEU A 170 -25.54 18.06 -15.28
C LEU A 170 -25.79 17.29 -16.59
N LEU A 171 -25.08 16.19 -16.81
CA LEU A 171 -25.32 15.27 -17.93
C LEU A 171 -26.62 14.51 -17.66
N THR A 172 -27.70 15.03 -18.22
CA THR A 172 -28.97 14.31 -18.39
C THR A 172 -28.75 13.19 -19.40
N LEU A 173 -28.54 11.97 -18.90
CA LEU A 173 -28.57 10.76 -19.72
C LEU A 173 -30.05 10.47 -20.07
N ASN A 174 -30.44 10.91 -21.26
CA ASN A 174 -31.70 10.56 -21.89
C ASN A 174 -31.57 9.16 -22.51
N TYR A 175 -32.02 8.13 -21.80
CA TYR A 175 -32.16 6.79 -22.35
C TYR A 175 -33.55 6.67 -22.98
N ASN A 176 -33.61 6.80 -24.31
CA ASN A 176 -34.73 6.27 -25.09
C ASN A 176 -34.40 4.83 -25.46
N PHE A 177 -35.11 3.90 -24.85
CA PHE A 177 -35.32 2.54 -25.36
C PHE A 177 -36.83 2.30 -25.45
#